data_AF-F9W6U6-F1
#
_entry.id   AF-F9W6U6-F1
#
_cell.length_a   1.000
_cell.length_b   1.000
_cell.length_c   1.000
_cell.angle_alpha   90.00
_cell.angle_beta   90.00
_cell.angle_gamma   90.00
#
_symmetry.space_group_name_H-M   'P 1'
#
loop_
_entity.id
_entity.type
_entity.pdbx_description
1 polymer ?
#
loop_
_entity_poly.entity_id
_entity_poly.type
_entity_poly.pdbx_seq_one_letter_code
_entity_poly.pdbx_strand_id
1 'polypeptide(L)'
;MVGMMLKYWMVIFFEVIVVGFADVGSTNHNGDAHRALCDVLKAAVSELEDVKDSESPMKDALRKTIFGDISAAQTASRLEMPGEYTKPEKNDKENTRKMWCGTCGSGAQKHYPGESATHDLLCLCTPGQHGWPMKSFHGETICGQSHHTLGNGVSNKWWYTAWSDHDQEREHLNKTWSDIVVTCLHTDDRIDLDTALRTFMETITKNKEHRLGEGGFDCDGKTGVGVCVFYPPGCTRKTWWHELEKAIPKHKEWEAKQKSATEKEMKLSSSQGRQTAQQKNTQSRQPTPTSVSQSPQAEESDGPPRAEQVISNINATIEEDSSTIIYPFWLLLVFLYN
;
A
#
# COMPACT_ATOMS: atom_id res chain seq x y z
N MET A 1 30.46 60.60 32.37
CA MET A 1 29.51 60.17 31.31
C MET A 1 29.83 58.81 30.68
N VAL A 2 30.79 58.01 31.19
CA VAL A 2 31.14 56.70 30.61
C VAL A 2 30.40 55.53 31.30
N GLY A 3 30.06 55.66 32.59
CA GLY A 3 29.43 54.58 33.37
C GLY A 3 27.95 54.30 33.06
N MET A 4 27.21 55.26 32.48
CA MET A 4 25.80 55.04 32.11
C MET A 4 25.63 54.32 30.76
N MET A 5 26.62 54.43 29.85
CA MET A 5 26.54 53.77 28.54
C MET A 5 26.82 52.26 28.63
N LEU A 6 27.65 51.80 29.58
CA LEU A 6 27.93 50.37 29.76
C LEU A 6 26.72 49.57 30.28
N LYS A 7 25.87 50.19 31.11
CA LYS A 7 24.65 49.56 31.65
C LYS A 7 23.58 49.37 30.57
N TYR A 8 23.45 50.32 29.66
CA TYR A 8 22.50 50.20 28.54
C TYR A 8 22.94 49.13 27.53
N TRP A 9 24.24 48.96 27.30
CA TRP A 9 24.75 47.90 26.42
C TRP A 9 24.60 46.49 27.00
N MET A 10 24.73 46.30 28.31
CA MET A 10 24.46 44.99 28.94
C MET A 10 22.98 44.59 28.91
N VAL A 11 22.05 45.55 29.02
CA VAL A 11 20.60 45.26 28.95
C VAL A 11 20.19 44.86 27.52
N ILE A 12 20.74 45.51 26.49
CA ILE A 12 20.50 45.14 25.09
C ILE A 12 21.10 43.75 24.77
N PHE A 13 22.28 43.40 25.31
CA PHE A 13 22.84 42.06 25.15
C PHE A 13 22.00 40.97 25.85
N PHE A 14 21.39 41.26 27.00
CA PHE A 14 20.50 40.32 27.68
C PHE A 14 19.15 40.16 26.97
N GLU A 15 18.57 41.22 26.40
CA GLU A 15 17.33 41.10 25.62
C GLU A 15 17.54 40.38 24.27
N VAL A 16 18.70 40.52 23.63
CA VAL A 16 19.02 39.75 22.41
C VAL A 16 19.29 38.27 22.71
N ILE A 17 19.75 37.91 23.91
CA ILE A 17 19.95 36.51 24.31
C ILE A 17 18.63 35.80 24.63
N VAL A 18 17.57 36.53 25.03
CA VAL A 18 16.28 35.93 25.39
C VAL A 18 15.38 35.63 24.17
N VAL A 19 15.67 36.22 22.99
CA VAL A 19 14.92 35.94 21.74
C VAL A 19 15.53 34.77 20.94
N GLY A 20 16.57 34.10 21.47
CA GLY A 20 17.30 33.02 20.81
C GLY A 20 16.97 31.60 21.27
N PHE A 21 16.03 31.39 22.19
CA PHE A 21 15.41 30.07 22.35
C PHE A 21 14.26 29.99 21.35
N ALA A 22 14.63 29.85 20.07
CA ALA A 22 13.74 29.17 19.15
C ALA A 22 13.33 27.88 19.86
N ASP A 23 12.01 27.70 19.97
CA ASP A 23 11.38 26.44 20.32
C ASP A 23 12.28 25.33 19.76
N VAL A 24 12.83 24.47 20.63
CA VAL A 24 13.55 23.30 20.16
C VAL A 24 12.46 22.39 19.61
N GLY A 25 11.98 22.75 18.41
CA GLY A 25 10.87 22.10 17.75
C GLY A 25 11.23 20.64 17.66
N SER A 26 10.37 19.80 18.20
CA SER A 26 10.51 18.35 18.06
C SER A 26 10.65 18.03 16.57
N THR A 27 11.84 17.61 16.15
CA THR A 27 12.08 17.23 14.76
C THR A 27 11.30 15.96 14.46
N ASN A 28 10.52 15.95 13.38
CA ASN A 28 9.88 14.75 12.86
C ASN A 28 10.66 14.25 11.64
N HIS A 29 11.63 13.39 11.92
CA HIS A 29 12.46 12.76 10.90
C HIS A 29 11.58 11.96 9.93
N ASN A 30 11.85 12.12 8.64
CA ASN A 30 11.09 11.48 7.56
C ASN A 30 9.58 11.79 7.53
N GLY A 31 9.10 12.81 8.24
CA GLY A 31 7.66 13.12 8.35
C GLY A 31 6.97 13.36 7.00
N ASP A 32 7.57 14.17 6.12
CA ASP A 32 7.00 14.47 4.80
C ASP A 32 7.07 13.27 3.86
N ALA A 33 8.19 12.54 3.90
CA ALA A 33 8.39 11.31 3.13
C ALA A 33 7.39 10.22 3.54
N HIS A 34 7.17 10.07 4.84
CA HIS A 34 6.18 9.16 5.42
C HIS A 34 4.79 9.54 4.94
N ARG A 35 4.40 10.81 5.04
CA ARG A 35 3.08 11.28 4.59
C ARG A 35 2.85 10.96 3.12
N ALA A 36 3.80 11.33 2.25
CA ALA A 36 3.67 11.11 0.82
C ALA A 36 3.49 9.61 0.48
N LEU A 37 4.26 8.73 1.12
CA LEU A 37 4.16 7.29 0.90
C LEU A 37 2.89 6.68 1.51
N CYS A 38 2.49 7.15 2.70
CA CYS A 38 1.27 6.73 3.37
C CYS A 38 0.03 7.11 2.56
N ASP A 39 -0.01 8.32 2.00
CA ASP A 39 -1.13 8.79 1.17
C ASP A 39 -1.30 7.95 -0.10
N VAL A 40 -0.20 7.52 -0.72
CA VAL A 40 -0.24 6.57 -1.84
C VAL A 40 -0.80 5.22 -1.40
N LEU A 41 -0.35 4.71 -0.26
CA LEU A 41 -0.79 3.41 0.23
C LEU A 41 -2.30 3.41 0.56
N LYS A 42 -2.78 4.48 1.21
CA LYS A 42 -4.21 4.72 1.47
C LYS A 42 -5.04 4.75 0.19
N ALA A 43 -4.60 5.54 -0.79
CA ALA A 43 -5.26 5.64 -2.09
C ALA A 43 -5.27 4.28 -2.81
N ALA A 44 -4.16 3.55 -2.78
CA ALA A 44 -4.04 2.25 -3.42
C ALA A 44 -4.97 1.20 -2.80
N VAL A 45 -5.12 1.20 -1.47
CA VAL A 45 -6.07 0.30 -0.78
C VAL A 45 -7.51 0.62 -1.17
N SER A 46 -7.91 1.90 -1.14
CA SER A 46 -9.26 2.31 -1.55
C SER A 46 -9.56 1.91 -2.99
N GLU A 47 -8.61 2.16 -3.89
CA GLU A 47 -8.78 1.86 -5.30
C GLU A 47 -8.83 0.35 -5.57
N LEU A 48 -8.03 -0.45 -4.84
CA LEU A 48 -8.06 -1.90 -4.94
C LEU A 48 -9.42 -2.45 -4.54
N GLU A 49 -10.03 -1.93 -3.47
CA GLU A 49 -11.37 -2.34 -3.05
C GLU A 49 -12.44 -2.03 -4.11
N ASP A 50 -12.31 -0.92 -4.82
CA ASP A 50 -13.23 -0.54 -5.91
C ASP A 50 -13.07 -1.45 -7.15
N VAL A 51 -11.87 -1.97 -7.42
CA VAL A 51 -11.57 -2.74 -8.65
C VAL A 51 -11.29 -4.24 -8.45
N LYS A 52 -11.27 -4.75 -7.22
CA LYS A 52 -10.84 -6.14 -6.90
C LYS A 52 -11.62 -7.22 -7.64
N ASP A 53 -12.91 -7.00 -7.87
CA ASP A 53 -13.83 -7.95 -8.52
C ASP A 53 -14.00 -7.67 -10.02
N SER A 54 -13.10 -6.86 -10.61
CA SER A 54 -13.13 -6.45 -12.01
C SER A 54 -11.90 -6.93 -12.80
N GLU A 55 -12.01 -6.82 -14.13
CA GLU A 55 -10.90 -6.97 -15.08
C GLU A 55 -10.11 -5.68 -15.29
N SER A 56 -10.09 -4.80 -14.28
CA SER A 56 -9.35 -3.55 -14.31
C SER A 56 -7.85 -3.81 -14.52
N PRO A 57 -7.19 -3.07 -15.44
CA PRO A 57 -5.75 -3.16 -15.65
C PRO A 57 -4.92 -2.62 -14.47
N MET A 58 -5.55 -1.99 -13.47
CA MET A 58 -4.87 -1.49 -12.27
C MET A 58 -4.69 -2.54 -11.17
N LYS A 59 -5.43 -3.65 -11.21
CA LYS A 59 -5.49 -4.64 -10.13
C LYS A 59 -4.11 -5.15 -9.70
N ASP A 60 -3.26 -5.51 -10.66
CA ASP A 60 -1.94 -6.08 -10.36
C ASP A 60 -0.95 -5.02 -9.87
N ALA A 61 -1.00 -3.81 -10.42
CA ALA A 61 -0.15 -2.71 -9.97
C ALA A 61 -0.49 -2.25 -8.54
N LEU A 62 -1.79 -2.21 -8.20
CA LEU A 62 -2.27 -1.94 -6.84
C LEU A 62 -1.83 -3.05 -5.88
N ARG A 63 -1.99 -4.32 -6.27
CA ARG A 63 -1.52 -5.46 -5.45
C ARG A 63 -0.02 -5.41 -5.20
N LYS A 64 0.80 -5.16 -6.24
CA LYS A 64 2.25 -5.01 -6.07
C LYS A 64 2.60 -3.84 -5.15
N THR A 65 1.88 -2.71 -5.27
CA THR A 65 2.08 -1.55 -4.40
C THR A 65 1.85 -1.89 -2.93
N ILE A 66 0.76 -2.59 -2.61
CA ILE A 66 0.38 -2.86 -1.22
C ILE A 66 1.16 -4.06 -0.66
N PHE A 67 1.25 -5.14 -1.43
CA PHE A 67 1.69 -6.46 -0.97
C PHE A 67 3.06 -6.88 -1.51
N GLY A 68 3.63 -6.15 -2.48
CA GLY A 68 4.84 -6.58 -3.17
C GLY A 68 4.60 -7.82 -4.02
N ASP A 69 5.58 -8.71 -4.09
CA ASP A 69 5.50 -9.96 -4.84
C ASP A 69 4.83 -11.10 -4.01
N ILE A 70 4.20 -10.75 -2.88
CA ILE A 70 3.55 -11.71 -1.97
C ILE A 70 2.18 -12.15 -2.52
N SER A 71 1.78 -13.39 -2.21
CA SER A 71 0.64 -14.09 -2.83
C SER A 71 -0.67 -13.29 -2.87
N ALA A 72 -1.45 -13.52 -3.93
CA ALA A 72 -2.71 -12.86 -4.26
C ALA A 72 -3.88 -13.01 -3.25
N ALA A 73 -3.70 -13.74 -2.14
CA ALA A 73 -4.76 -14.05 -1.18
C ALA A 73 -4.89 -13.05 -0.01
N GLN A 74 -4.04 -12.02 0.05
CA GLN A 74 -4.06 -11.06 1.15
C GLN A 74 -5.04 -9.90 0.92
N THR A 75 -5.67 -9.45 2.01
CA THR A 75 -6.43 -8.20 2.07
C THR A 75 -5.64 -7.19 2.88
N ALA A 76 -5.81 -5.89 2.61
CA ALA A 76 -5.09 -4.83 3.33
C ALA A 76 -5.27 -4.93 4.86
N SER A 77 -6.47 -5.30 5.32
CA SER A 77 -6.81 -5.48 6.74
C SER A 77 -6.23 -6.73 7.41
N ARG A 78 -5.63 -7.64 6.63
CA ARG A 78 -5.00 -8.88 7.12
C ARG A 78 -3.55 -8.98 6.67
N LEU A 79 -2.96 -7.85 6.27
CA LEU A 79 -1.59 -7.82 5.79
C LEU A 79 -0.64 -8.07 6.98
N GLU A 80 -0.11 -9.29 7.01
CA GLU A 80 0.89 -9.69 7.98
C GLU A 80 2.29 -9.28 7.52
N MET A 81 3.17 -8.99 8.49
CA MET A 81 4.57 -8.73 8.18
C MET A 81 5.20 -9.99 7.58
N PRO A 82 5.93 -9.90 6.45
CA PRO A 82 6.54 -11.07 5.83
C PRO A 82 7.44 -11.82 6.84
N GLY A 83 7.43 -13.15 6.78
CA GLY A 83 8.12 -13.99 7.77
C GLY A 83 9.63 -13.76 7.80
N GLU A 84 10.20 -13.36 6.67
CA GLU A 84 11.56 -12.91 6.47
C GLU A 84 11.94 -11.77 7.42
N TYR A 85 10.97 -10.93 7.80
CA TYR A 85 11.18 -9.84 8.75
C TYR A 85 11.26 -10.28 10.21
N THR A 86 10.96 -11.55 10.54
CA THR A 86 10.84 -12.03 11.93
C THR A 86 12.05 -12.82 12.41
N LYS A 87 12.87 -13.38 11.51
CA LYS A 87 14.03 -14.20 11.88
C LYS A 87 15.25 -13.84 11.04
N PRO A 88 16.37 -13.41 11.65
CA PRO A 88 17.62 -13.30 10.93
C PRO A 88 18.11 -14.70 10.56
N GLU A 89 18.42 -14.92 9.28
CA GLU A 89 19.20 -16.09 8.88
C GLU A 89 20.67 -15.84 9.25
N LYS A 90 21.28 -16.78 9.98
CA LYS A 90 22.68 -16.63 10.38
C LYS A 90 23.57 -16.58 9.13
N ASN A 91 24.41 -15.54 9.04
CA ASN A 91 25.33 -15.29 7.91
C ASN A 91 24.65 -14.89 6.59
N ASP A 92 23.42 -14.39 6.64
CA ASP A 92 22.69 -13.93 5.46
C ASP A 92 23.04 -12.50 5.08
N LYS A 93 24.13 -12.37 4.32
CA LYS A 93 24.67 -11.07 3.87
C LYS A 93 23.79 -10.35 2.85
N GLU A 94 22.89 -11.08 2.18
CA GLU A 94 22.00 -10.53 1.15
C GLU A 94 20.72 -9.96 1.75
N ASN A 95 20.42 -10.26 3.01
CA ASN A 95 19.19 -9.85 3.69
C ASN A 95 19.43 -8.93 4.91
N THR A 96 20.41 -8.04 4.76
CA THR A 96 20.71 -6.97 5.72
C THR A 96 19.89 -5.73 5.42
N ARG A 97 19.74 -4.82 6.39
CA ARG A 97 19.07 -3.52 6.18
C ARG A 97 19.63 -2.77 4.97
N LYS A 98 20.96 -2.69 4.85
CA LYS A 98 21.62 -2.02 3.73
C LYS A 98 21.16 -2.59 2.39
N MET A 99 21.05 -3.91 2.29
CA MET A 99 20.61 -4.56 1.05
C MET A 99 19.12 -4.26 0.80
N TRP A 100 18.28 -4.53 1.80
CA TRP A 100 16.83 -4.36 1.70
C TRP A 100 16.40 -2.92 1.42
N CYS A 101 17.06 -1.93 2.01
CA CYS A 101 16.65 -0.52 1.91
C CYS A 101 17.54 0.32 0.99
N GLY A 102 18.63 -0.24 0.45
CA GLY A 102 19.62 0.53 -0.29
C GLY A 102 20.22 -0.15 -1.53
N THR A 103 19.91 -1.41 -1.81
CA THR A 103 20.42 -2.07 -3.01
C THR A 103 19.32 -2.68 -3.87
N CYS A 104 19.57 -2.65 -5.17
CA CYS A 104 18.84 -3.41 -6.16
C CYS A 104 18.73 -4.89 -5.79
N GLY A 105 17.52 -5.45 -5.90
CA GLY A 105 17.27 -6.88 -5.74
C GLY A 105 18.25 -7.73 -6.56
N SER A 106 19.14 -8.45 -5.87
CA SER A 106 19.95 -9.54 -6.42
C SER A 106 19.16 -10.86 -6.35
N GLY A 107 19.63 -11.91 -7.02
CA GLY A 107 18.90 -13.19 -7.07
C GLY A 107 18.63 -13.84 -5.70
N ALA A 108 19.45 -13.58 -4.69
CA ALA A 108 19.29 -14.12 -3.34
C ALA A 108 18.63 -13.13 -2.36
N GLN A 109 18.46 -11.87 -2.78
CA GLN A 109 17.88 -10.81 -1.97
C GLN A 109 16.36 -10.96 -1.94
N LYS A 110 15.80 -11.10 -0.73
CA LYS A 110 14.36 -11.34 -0.54
C LYS A 110 13.52 -10.07 -0.68
N HIS A 111 14.06 -8.94 -0.26
CA HIS A 111 13.39 -7.65 -0.31
C HIS A 111 14.30 -6.57 -0.87
N TYR A 112 13.73 -5.59 -1.55
CA TYR A 112 14.50 -4.51 -2.17
C TYR A 112 13.71 -3.20 -2.24
N PRO A 113 14.41 -2.05 -2.37
CA PRO A 113 13.77 -0.74 -2.49
C PRO A 113 12.80 -0.68 -3.66
N GLY A 114 11.57 -0.27 -3.38
CA GLY A 114 10.50 -0.18 -4.37
C GLY A 114 9.88 -1.52 -4.76
N GLU A 115 10.11 -2.60 -4.00
CA GLU A 115 9.34 -3.84 -4.13
C GLU A 115 7.84 -3.60 -3.85
N SER A 116 7.54 -2.86 -2.77
CA SER A 116 6.21 -2.44 -2.34
C SER A 116 6.28 -1.16 -1.51
N ALA A 117 5.17 -0.43 -1.41
CA ALA A 117 5.08 0.77 -0.58
C ALA A 117 5.15 0.44 0.92
N THR A 118 4.68 -0.74 1.33
CA THR A 118 4.74 -1.23 2.71
C THR A 118 6.18 -1.57 3.13
N HIS A 119 6.96 -2.17 2.22
CA HIS A 119 8.41 -2.35 2.39
C HIS A 119 9.12 -1.00 2.54
N ASP A 120 8.85 -0.05 1.63
CA ASP A 120 9.48 1.26 1.65
C ASP A 120 9.17 2.03 2.96
N LEU A 121 7.94 1.94 3.49
CA LEU A 121 7.57 2.50 4.79
C LEU A 121 8.38 1.89 5.94
N LEU A 122 8.57 0.57 5.91
CA LEU A 122 9.32 -0.14 6.94
C LEU A 122 10.79 0.32 6.96
N CYS A 123 11.42 0.43 5.80
CA CYS A 123 12.78 0.97 5.63
C CYS A 123 12.89 2.44 6.07
N LEU A 124 11.89 3.26 5.72
CA LEU A 124 11.86 4.69 6.00
C LEU A 124 11.64 5.00 7.49
N CYS A 125 10.85 4.21 8.19
CA CYS A 125 10.33 4.58 9.51
C CYS A 125 10.89 3.75 10.67
N THR A 126 11.61 2.66 10.39
CA THR A 126 12.24 1.89 11.47
C THR A 126 13.52 2.56 11.95
N PRO A 127 13.67 2.87 13.24
CA PRO A 127 14.88 3.48 13.76
C PRO A 127 16.11 2.60 13.52
N GLY A 128 17.24 3.26 13.27
CA GLY A 128 18.53 2.64 13.07
C GLY A 128 19.31 2.49 14.37
N GLN A 129 20.63 2.38 14.23
CA GLN A 129 21.59 2.25 15.31
C GLN A 129 21.35 3.28 16.42
N HIS A 130 21.18 2.81 17.66
CA HIS A 130 20.94 3.65 18.86
C HIS A 130 19.69 4.54 18.76
N GLY A 131 18.70 4.14 17.97
CA GLY A 131 17.46 4.91 17.78
C GLY A 131 17.60 6.06 16.79
N TRP A 132 18.73 6.16 16.09
CA TRP A 132 18.96 7.18 15.05
C TRP A 132 17.83 7.14 14.00
N PRO A 133 17.36 8.29 13.51
CA PRO A 133 17.88 9.65 13.72
C PRO A 133 17.44 10.34 15.01
N MET A 134 16.54 9.72 15.79
CA MET A 134 16.01 10.34 17.00
C MET A 134 17.04 10.37 18.13
N LYS A 135 17.16 11.51 18.80
CA LYS A 135 17.89 11.65 20.06
C LYS A 135 16.95 11.38 21.23
N SER A 136 17.36 10.48 22.13
CA SER A 136 16.51 9.96 23.22
C SER A 136 15.95 11.00 24.21
N PHE A 137 16.40 12.26 24.19
CA PHE A 137 16.06 13.29 25.19
C PHE A 137 15.31 14.52 24.65
N HIS A 138 15.03 14.61 23.35
CA HIS A 138 14.56 15.86 22.73
C HIS A 138 13.15 15.82 22.13
N GLY A 139 12.35 14.80 22.47
CA GLY A 139 11.00 14.66 21.90
C GLY A 139 10.97 14.50 20.38
N GLU A 140 12.12 14.17 19.77
CA GLU A 140 12.25 13.89 18.34
C GLU A 140 11.43 12.63 18.00
N THR A 141 10.86 12.63 16.81
CA THR A 141 10.04 11.53 16.28
C THR A 141 10.57 11.11 14.92
N ILE A 142 10.27 9.88 14.52
CA ILE A 142 10.46 9.40 13.15
C ILE A 142 9.10 8.98 12.61
N CYS A 143 8.73 9.50 11.44
CA CYS A 143 7.41 9.28 10.86
C CYS A 143 6.25 9.59 11.82
N GLY A 144 6.46 10.56 12.73
CA GLY A 144 5.51 10.96 13.76
C GLY A 144 5.47 10.07 15.00
N GLN A 145 6.26 9.00 15.06
CA GLN A 145 6.33 8.10 16.21
C GLN A 145 7.51 8.41 17.11
N SER A 146 7.26 8.38 18.42
CA SER A 146 8.30 8.58 19.43
C SER A 146 9.20 7.37 19.56
N HIS A 147 10.40 7.59 20.07
CA HIS A 147 11.32 6.51 20.43
C HIS A 147 10.67 5.47 21.35
N HIS A 148 9.93 5.90 22.38
CA HIS A 148 9.21 4.99 23.30
C HIS A 148 8.17 4.11 22.58
N THR A 149 7.47 4.66 21.57
CA THR A 149 6.48 3.91 20.80
C THR A 149 7.14 2.79 19.99
N LEU A 150 8.26 3.09 19.35
CA LEU A 150 8.95 2.15 18.46
C LEU A 150 9.88 1.18 19.21
N GLY A 151 10.19 1.44 20.49
CA GLY A 151 10.82 0.49 21.40
C GLY A 151 11.71 1.13 22.47
N ASN A 152 11.89 0.45 23.60
CA ASN A 152 12.76 0.92 24.67
C ASN A 152 14.22 0.64 24.29
N GLY A 153 14.94 1.70 23.86
CA GLY A 153 16.37 1.67 23.45
C GLY A 153 17.39 1.28 24.52
N VAL A 154 16.99 0.49 25.51
CA VAL A 154 17.84 -0.13 26.53
C VAL A 154 18.60 -1.32 25.91
N SER A 155 18.13 -1.89 24.81
CA SER A 155 18.88 -2.88 24.04
C SER A 155 19.76 -2.17 22.99
N ASN A 156 21.02 -2.60 22.87
CA ASN A 156 21.90 -2.20 21.75
C ASN A 156 21.50 -2.87 20.42
N LYS A 157 20.22 -3.22 20.26
CA LYS A 157 19.75 -4.20 19.28
C LYS A 157 18.76 -3.54 18.34
N TRP A 158 19.33 -2.82 17.37
CA TRP A 158 18.63 -2.02 16.38
C TRP A 158 18.72 -2.66 15.01
N TRP A 159 17.85 -2.28 14.08
CA TRP A 159 17.94 -2.74 12.69
C TRP A 159 18.92 -1.85 11.91
N TYR A 160 20.15 -2.31 11.75
CA TYR A 160 21.21 -1.65 11.01
C TYR A 160 22.34 -2.61 10.60
N THR A 161 23.01 -2.27 9.51
CA THR A 161 24.17 -3.02 9.01
C THR A 161 25.48 -2.36 9.48
N ALA A 162 26.39 -3.14 10.08
CA ALA A 162 27.73 -2.70 10.48
C ALA A 162 28.79 -3.78 10.19
N TRP A 163 30.00 -3.66 10.77
CA TRP A 163 31.09 -4.64 10.59
C TRP A 163 30.70 -6.08 10.97
N SER A 164 29.70 -6.22 11.83
CA SER A 164 28.91 -7.43 12.07
C SER A 164 27.43 -7.08 11.96
N ASP A 165 26.62 -7.97 11.40
CA ASP A 165 25.18 -7.75 11.28
C ASP A 165 24.54 -7.77 12.68
N HIS A 166 24.05 -6.59 13.09
CA HIS A 166 23.31 -6.40 14.33
C HIS A 166 21.79 -6.44 14.10
N ASP A 167 21.36 -6.84 12.89
CA ASP A 167 19.99 -7.11 12.45
C ASP A 167 19.34 -8.33 13.15
N GLN A 168 19.71 -8.59 14.41
CA GLN A 168 19.41 -9.82 15.11
C GLN A 168 18.10 -9.78 15.90
N GLU A 169 17.61 -8.58 16.27
CA GLU A 169 16.31 -8.42 16.92
C GLU A 169 15.40 -7.48 16.16
N ARG A 170 14.19 -7.97 15.92
CA ARG A 170 13.21 -7.42 14.96
C ARG A 170 11.98 -6.84 15.69
N GLU A 171 12.12 -6.52 16.99
CA GLU A 171 11.05 -5.88 17.78
C GLU A 171 10.67 -4.52 17.20
N HIS A 172 11.66 -3.69 16.86
CA HIS A 172 11.43 -2.39 16.22
C HIS A 172 10.76 -2.52 14.86
N LEU A 173 11.04 -3.59 14.09
CA LEU A 173 10.36 -3.88 12.83
C LEU A 173 8.88 -4.23 13.07
N ASN A 174 8.58 -5.08 14.05
CA ASN A 174 7.20 -5.39 14.42
C ASN A 174 6.43 -4.13 14.81
N LYS A 175 7.05 -3.24 15.60
CA LYS A 175 6.44 -1.98 16.03
C LYS A 175 6.22 -1.00 14.88
N THR A 176 7.22 -0.80 14.02
CA THR A 176 7.04 -0.01 12.80
C THR A 176 5.93 -0.59 11.93
N TRP A 177 5.88 -1.91 11.78
CA TRP A 177 4.85 -2.56 10.99
C TRP A 177 3.45 -2.31 11.57
N SER A 178 3.24 -2.59 12.86
CA SER A 178 1.92 -2.45 13.49
C SER A 178 1.47 -1.00 13.60
N ASP A 179 2.38 -0.08 13.95
CA ASP A 179 2.00 1.27 14.38
C ASP A 179 2.07 2.27 13.21
N ILE A 180 2.82 1.96 12.15
CA ILE A 180 2.98 2.83 10.98
C ILE A 180 2.43 2.16 9.72
N VAL A 181 2.97 1.01 9.32
CA VAL A 181 2.59 0.37 8.04
C VAL A 181 1.12 0.01 8.02
N VAL A 182 0.65 -0.72 9.04
CA VAL A 182 -0.75 -1.14 9.17
C VAL A 182 -1.67 0.08 9.32
N THR A 183 -1.27 1.10 10.08
CA THR A 183 -2.03 2.35 10.20
C THR A 183 -2.23 3.03 8.84
N CYS A 184 -1.23 3.02 7.96
CA CYS A 184 -1.36 3.57 6.61
C CYS A 184 -2.26 2.74 5.68
N LEU A 185 -2.52 1.47 5.98
CA LEU A 185 -3.49 0.64 5.25
C LEU A 185 -4.94 0.92 5.67
N HIS A 186 -5.13 1.53 6.84
CA HIS A 186 -6.44 1.76 7.44
C HIS A 186 -6.79 3.24 7.41
N THR A 187 -7.67 3.64 6.50
CA THR A 187 -8.30 4.95 6.56
C THR A 187 -9.61 4.99 5.81
N ASP A 188 -10.50 5.87 6.25
CA ASP A 188 -11.73 6.22 5.55
C ASP A 188 -11.53 7.39 4.56
N ASP A 189 -10.34 8.01 4.56
CA ASP A 189 -10.01 9.13 3.69
C ASP A 189 -9.82 8.65 2.24
N ARG A 190 -10.75 9.01 1.35
CA ARG A 190 -10.58 8.83 -0.09
C ARG A 190 -9.59 9.86 -0.62
N ILE A 191 -8.36 9.41 -0.88
CA ILE A 191 -7.30 10.18 -1.52
C ILE A 191 -7.24 9.81 -3.01
N ASP A 192 -7.10 10.81 -3.88
CA ASP A 192 -6.88 10.59 -5.31
C ASP A 192 -5.51 9.96 -5.58
N LEU A 193 -5.49 8.75 -6.14
CA LEU A 193 -4.27 7.98 -6.36
C LEU A 193 -3.27 8.67 -7.30
N ASP A 194 -3.76 9.34 -8.34
CA ASP A 194 -2.92 10.06 -9.31
C ASP A 194 -2.17 11.22 -8.63
N THR A 195 -2.88 11.99 -7.82
CA THR A 195 -2.32 13.09 -7.02
C THR A 195 -1.32 12.56 -5.99
N ALA A 196 -1.68 11.53 -5.23
CA ALA A 196 -0.79 10.94 -4.23
C ALA A 196 0.52 10.42 -4.86
N LEU A 197 0.40 9.67 -5.97
CA LEU A 197 1.55 9.13 -6.70
C LEU A 197 2.46 10.24 -7.21
N ARG A 198 1.89 11.31 -7.78
CA ARG A 198 2.66 12.47 -8.24
C ARG A 198 3.41 13.15 -7.09
N THR A 199 2.75 13.40 -5.96
CA THR A 199 3.38 14.00 -4.78
C THR A 199 4.53 13.14 -4.25
N PHE A 200 4.36 11.82 -4.24
CA PHE A 200 5.42 10.88 -3.89
C PHE A 200 6.61 10.96 -4.88
N MET A 201 6.35 10.92 -6.18
CA MET A 201 7.42 11.01 -7.20
C MET A 201 8.16 12.35 -7.18
N GLU A 202 7.44 13.46 -6.92
CA GLU A 202 8.04 14.77 -6.70
C GLU A 202 8.95 14.78 -5.46
N THR A 203 8.58 14.06 -4.40
CA THR A 203 9.39 13.90 -3.18
C THR A 203 10.70 13.18 -3.48
N ILE A 204 10.66 12.10 -4.27
CA ILE A 204 11.87 11.40 -4.71
C ILE A 204 12.73 12.29 -5.63
N THR A 205 12.11 13.00 -6.59
CA THR A 205 12.85 13.75 -7.61
C THR A 205 13.54 15.00 -7.06
N LYS A 206 12.95 15.65 -6.04
CA LYS A 206 13.59 16.76 -5.31
C LYS A 206 14.89 16.32 -4.65
N ASN A 207 14.96 15.06 -4.24
CA ASN A 207 16.17 14.45 -3.72
C ASN A 207 17.03 13.93 -4.88
N LYS A 208 18.05 14.70 -5.28
CA LYS A 208 18.94 14.39 -6.42
C LYS A 208 19.62 13.01 -6.33
N GLU A 209 19.54 12.36 -5.18
CA GLU A 209 20.09 11.05 -4.89
C GLU A 209 19.09 9.91 -5.04
N HIS A 210 17.92 10.11 -5.65
CA HIS A 210 16.88 9.06 -5.81
C HIS A 210 16.55 8.36 -4.48
N ARG A 211 16.41 9.16 -3.42
CA ARG A 211 16.25 8.67 -2.04
C ARG A 211 15.01 9.26 -1.41
N LEU A 212 14.35 8.44 -0.59
CA LEU A 212 13.28 8.86 0.30
C LEU A 212 13.78 8.86 1.75
N GLY A 213 13.63 9.98 2.45
CA GLY A 213 14.04 10.11 3.85
C GLY A 213 15.47 10.59 4.08
N GLU A 214 15.87 10.57 5.35
CA GLU A 214 17.10 11.17 5.85
C GLU A 214 18.30 10.22 5.73
N GLY A 215 19.36 10.74 5.12
CA GLY A 215 20.65 10.06 5.04
C GLY A 215 21.60 10.70 4.04
N GLY A 216 22.85 10.27 4.08
CA GLY A 216 23.94 10.66 3.20
C GLY A 216 24.21 9.62 2.12
N PHE A 217 25.13 8.67 2.31
CA PHE A 217 25.58 7.79 1.22
C PHE A 217 24.86 6.44 1.12
N ASP A 218 24.36 5.89 2.22
CA ASP A 218 23.68 4.58 2.27
C ASP A 218 22.37 4.67 3.09
N CYS A 219 21.56 3.61 3.04
CA CYS A 219 20.36 3.41 3.88
C CYS A 219 20.55 2.19 4.79
N ASP A 220 21.70 2.13 5.47
CA ASP A 220 22.11 1.00 6.32
C ASP A 220 21.60 1.11 7.77
N GLY A 221 20.94 2.20 8.14
CA GLY A 221 20.47 2.47 9.50
C GLY A 221 21.57 2.90 10.46
N LYS A 222 22.82 3.07 10.03
CA LYS A 222 23.93 3.46 10.91
C LYS A 222 23.80 4.94 11.31
N THR A 223 24.22 5.26 12.52
CA THR A 223 24.24 6.63 13.02
C THR A 223 25.03 7.54 12.08
N GLY A 224 24.39 8.61 11.60
CA GLY A 224 24.99 9.58 10.67
C GLY A 224 25.09 9.10 9.22
N VAL A 225 24.55 7.93 8.88
CA VAL A 225 24.52 7.41 7.51
C VAL A 225 23.13 7.55 6.91
N GLY A 226 22.10 6.83 7.38
CA GLY A 226 20.76 7.01 6.83
C GLY A 226 19.74 5.97 7.24
N VAL A 227 18.51 6.45 7.43
CA VAL A 227 17.26 5.71 7.66
C VAL A 227 16.35 6.23 6.58
N CYS A 228 16.42 5.53 5.46
CA CYS A 228 15.92 5.99 4.20
C CYS A 228 15.61 4.78 3.31
N VAL A 229 15.08 5.09 2.13
CA VAL A 229 14.96 4.16 1.03
C VAL A 229 15.76 4.75 -0.12
N PHE A 230 16.80 4.05 -0.59
CA PHE A 230 17.56 4.49 -1.75
C PHE A 230 17.16 3.65 -2.95
N TYR A 231 16.85 4.32 -4.06
CA TYR A 231 16.39 3.70 -5.30
C TYR A 231 17.48 3.81 -6.36
N PRO A 232 18.36 2.80 -6.51
CA PRO A 232 19.40 2.87 -7.51
C PRO A 232 18.79 3.00 -8.92
N PRO A 233 19.34 3.86 -9.80
CA PRO A 233 18.78 4.11 -11.13
C PRO A 233 18.53 2.86 -11.98
N GLY A 234 19.32 1.79 -11.77
CA GLY A 234 19.15 0.51 -12.46
C GLY A 234 17.88 -0.26 -12.07
N CYS A 235 17.27 0.07 -10.94
CA CYS A 235 16.13 -0.66 -10.38
C CYS A 235 14.81 0.07 -10.46
N THR A 236 14.83 1.37 -10.75
CA THR A 236 13.64 2.21 -10.81
C THR A 236 12.56 1.60 -11.71
N ARG A 237 12.92 1.01 -12.86
CA ARG A 237 11.94 0.43 -13.81
C ARG A 237 11.09 -0.73 -13.29
N LYS A 238 11.50 -1.39 -12.19
CA LYS A 238 10.81 -2.55 -11.60
C LYS A 238 10.02 -2.19 -10.34
N THR A 239 9.98 -0.91 -10.00
CA THR A 239 9.38 -0.44 -8.74
C THR A 239 7.87 -0.36 -8.82
N TRP A 240 7.20 -0.52 -7.68
CA TRP A 240 5.74 -0.50 -7.61
C TRP A 240 5.13 0.79 -8.17
N TRP A 241 5.76 1.95 -7.95
CA TRP A 241 5.22 3.25 -8.41
C TRP A 241 5.31 3.40 -9.93
N HIS A 242 6.32 2.82 -10.58
CA HIS A 242 6.39 2.80 -12.03
C HIS A 242 5.33 1.88 -12.65
N GLU A 243 4.96 0.79 -11.99
CA GLU A 243 3.84 -0.04 -12.44
C GLU A 243 2.50 0.69 -12.28
N LEU A 244 2.30 1.44 -11.19
CA LEU A 244 1.14 2.32 -11.05
C LEU A 244 1.08 3.41 -12.12
N GLU A 245 2.19 4.11 -12.36
CA GLU A 245 2.29 5.17 -13.38
C GLU A 245 1.86 4.66 -14.76
N LYS A 246 2.24 3.42 -15.12
CA LYS A 246 1.82 2.77 -16.37
C LYS A 246 0.37 2.31 -16.36
N ALA A 247 -0.15 1.88 -15.21
CA ALA A 247 -1.48 1.29 -15.09
C ALA A 247 -2.59 2.34 -15.06
N ILE A 248 -2.36 3.50 -14.44
CA ILE A 248 -3.35 4.58 -14.27
C ILE A 248 -3.96 5.03 -15.62
N PRO A 249 -3.17 5.38 -16.67
CA PRO A 249 -3.74 5.78 -17.96
C PRO A 249 -4.58 4.67 -18.61
N LYS A 250 -4.10 3.41 -18.54
CA LYS A 250 -4.81 2.25 -19.09
C LYS A 250 -6.15 2.02 -18.39
N HIS A 251 -6.20 2.24 -17.09
CA HIS A 251 -7.43 2.13 -16.32
C HIS A 251 -8.42 3.24 -16.67
N LYS A 252 -7.97 4.50 -16.77
CA LYS A 252 -8.82 5.62 -17.21
C LYS A 252 -9.47 5.35 -18.57
N GLU A 253 -8.71 4.78 -19.51
CA GLU A 253 -9.25 4.34 -20.81
C GLU A 253 -10.26 3.17 -20.68
N TRP A 254 -9.97 2.20 -19.82
CA TRP A 254 -10.85 1.06 -19.55
C TRP A 254 -12.17 1.53 -18.94
N GLU A 255 -12.15 2.40 -17.93
CA GLU A 255 -13.36 2.96 -17.31
C GLU A 255 -14.21 3.74 -18.32
N ALA A 256 -13.57 4.55 -19.17
CA ALA A 256 -14.27 5.31 -20.20
C ALA A 256 -15.00 4.39 -21.20
N LYS A 257 -14.37 3.26 -21.58
CA LYS A 257 -14.99 2.23 -22.43
C LYS A 257 -16.18 1.57 -21.74
N GLN A 258 -16.05 1.23 -20.45
CA GLN A 258 -17.14 0.63 -19.67
C GLN A 258 -18.34 1.59 -19.56
N LYS A 259 -18.10 2.85 -19.18
CA LYS A 259 -19.15 3.88 -19.09
C LYS A 259 -19.88 4.05 -20.44
N SER A 260 -19.15 4.10 -21.54
CA SER A 260 -19.74 4.20 -22.89
C SER A 260 -20.58 2.98 -23.28
N ALA A 261 -20.13 1.77 -22.92
CA ALA A 261 -20.88 0.54 -23.19
C ALA A 261 -22.20 0.52 -22.41
N THR A 262 -22.14 0.82 -21.11
CA THR A 262 -23.33 0.87 -20.24
C THR A 262 -24.34 1.91 -20.70
N GLU A 263 -23.90 3.11 -21.11
CA GLU A 263 -24.80 4.14 -21.63
C GLU A 263 -25.50 3.71 -22.93
N LYS A 264 -24.82 2.98 -23.81
CA LYS A 264 -25.42 2.45 -25.05
C LYS A 264 -26.49 1.40 -24.73
N GLU A 265 -26.24 0.54 -23.76
CA GLU A 265 -27.19 -0.49 -23.31
C GLU A 265 -28.44 0.13 -22.67
N MET A 266 -28.29 1.19 -21.86
CA MET A 266 -29.42 1.95 -21.30
C MET A 266 -30.27 2.64 -22.38
N LYS A 267 -29.65 3.13 -23.46
CA LYS A 267 -30.38 3.75 -24.60
C LYS A 267 -31.13 2.71 -25.45
N LEU A 268 -30.58 1.51 -25.61
CA LEU A 268 -31.23 0.40 -26.33
C LEU A 268 -32.45 -0.15 -25.56
N SER A 269 -32.31 -0.34 -24.25
CA SER A 269 -33.42 -0.83 -23.40
C SER A 269 -34.57 0.18 -23.26
N SER A 270 -34.27 1.48 -23.16
CA SER A 270 -35.30 2.55 -23.11
C SER A 270 -36.05 2.77 -24.43
N SER A 271 -35.43 2.45 -25.57
CA SER A 271 -36.09 2.52 -26.89
C SER A 271 -36.97 1.30 -27.18
N GLN A 272 -36.62 0.11 -26.69
CA GLN A 272 -37.47 -1.09 -26.79
C GLN A 272 -38.69 -1.05 -25.86
N GLY A 273 -38.58 -0.47 -24.65
CA GLY A 273 -39.70 -0.34 -23.72
C GLY A 273 -40.86 0.54 -24.22
N ARG A 274 -40.64 1.36 -25.26
CA ARG A 274 -41.64 2.25 -25.86
C ARG A 274 -42.47 1.58 -26.97
N GLN A 275 -42.04 0.45 -27.53
CA GLN A 275 -42.74 -0.22 -28.62
C GLN A 275 -43.79 -1.26 -28.16
N THR A 276 -43.78 -1.69 -26.91
CA THR A 276 -44.75 -2.68 -26.39
C THR A 276 -46.05 -2.08 -25.86
N ALA A 277 -46.17 -0.75 -25.76
CA ALA A 277 -47.32 -0.07 -25.15
C ALA A 277 -48.42 0.38 -26.13
N GLN A 278 -48.30 0.12 -27.44
CA GLN A 278 -49.22 0.69 -28.45
C GLN A 278 -50.05 -0.34 -29.25
N GLN A 279 -50.28 -1.54 -28.72
CA GLN A 279 -51.10 -2.53 -29.45
C GLN A 279 -52.01 -3.40 -28.57
N LYS A 280 -52.91 -2.77 -27.80
CA LYS A 280 -54.23 -3.36 -27.49
C LYS A 280 -55.18 -2.34 -26.86
N ASN A 281 -55.94 -1.62 -27.67
CA ASN A 281 -57.32 -1.29 -27.27
C ASN A 281 -58.17 -0.82 -28.45
N THR A 282 -58.92 -1.75 -29.03
CA THR A 282 -60.09 -1.45 -29.84
C THR A 282 -61.29 -2.15 -29.19
N GLN A 283 -61.95 -1.41 -28.30
CA GLN A 283 -63.40 -1.15 -28.30
C GLN A 283 -64.37 -2.35 -28.42
N SER A 284 -65.12 -2.63 -27.35
CA SER A 284 -66.58 -2.77 -27.43
C SER A 284 -67.28 -2.54 -26.08
N ARG A 285 -68.54 -2.11 -26.16
CA ARG A 285 -69.35 -1.30 -25.24
C ARG A 285 -70.02 -2.06 -24.06
N GLN A 286 -70.21 -1.29 -22.98
CA GLN A 286 -71.25 -1.26 -21.92
C GLN A 286 -72.69 -1.76 -22.28
N PRO A 287 -73.67 -1.75 -21.34
CA PRO A 287 -73.73 -2.08 -19.89
C PRO A 287 -75.02 -2.86 -19.52
N THR A 288 -75.29 -3.18 -18.24
CA THR A 288 -76.59 -2.99 -17.51
C THR A 288 -76.46 -3.53 -16.05
N PRO A 289 -77.12 -2.94 -15.03
CA PRO A 289 -76.80 -3.10 -13.61
C PRO A 289 -77.85 -3.95 -12.83
N THR A 290 -77.79 -3.87 -11.48
CA THR A 290 -78.75 -4.34 -10.43
C THR A 290 -78.39 -5.72 -9.83
N SER A 291 -78.39 -6.02 -8.52
CA SER A 291 -78.42 -5.31 -7.22
C SER A 291 -78.56 -6.42 -6.15
N VAL A 292 -77.78 -6.37 -5.06
CA VAL A 292 -78.13 -6.82 -3.66
C VAL A 292 -78.38 -8.36 -3.49
N SER A 293 -77.93 -9.13 -2.49
CA SER A 293 -77.57 -8.93 -1.08
C SER A 293 -76.85 -10.19 -0.53
N GLN A 294 -76.27 -10.03 0.66
CA GLN A 294 -76.04 -11.03 1.73
C GLN A 294 -74.80 -11.94 1.68
N SER A 295 -73.83 -11.55 2.52
CA SER A 295 -72.98 -12.41 3.37
C SER A 295 -73.81 -12.86 4.61
N PRO A 296 -73.37 -13.78 5.52
CA PRO A 296 -71.99 -14.23 5.75
C PRO A 296 -71.78 -15.72 6.15
N GLN A 297 -70.49 -16.02 6.40
CA GLN A 297 -69.87 -17.16 7.10
C GLN A 297 -69.50 -18.37 6.23
N ALA A 298 -68.45 -19.13 6.50
CA ALA A 298 -67.13 -18.98 7.13
C ALA A 298 -66.43 -20.34 6.89
N GLU A 299 -65.09 -20.38 7.07
CA GLU A 299 -64.26 -21.59 7.26
C GLU A 299 -63.77 -22.33 6.00
N GLU A 300 -62.63 -21.82 5.51
CA GLU A 300 -61.29 -22.45 5.52
C GLU A 300 -61.16 -23.93 5.11
N SER A 301 -60.33 -24.11 4.08
CA SER A 301 -60.14 -25.29 3.25
C SER A 301 -58.74 -25.91 3.46
N ASP A 302 -58.75 -27.24 3.63
CA ASP A 302 -57.79 -28.28 3.20
C ASP A 302 -56.28 -27.98 3.07
N GLY A 303 -55.48 -28.77 3.81
CA GLY A 303 -54.90 -30.02 3.29
C GLY A 303 -53.66 -29.98 2.34
N PRO A 304 -52.59 -30.77 2.60
CA PRO A 304 -51.24 -30.75 1.95
C PRO A 304 -51.18 -31.69 0.68
N PRO A 305 -50.07 -31.95 -0.09
CA PRO A 305 -48.65 -32.11 0.32
C PRO A 305 -47.51 -31.95 -0.74
N ARG A 306 -46.29 -32.35 -0.33
CA ARG A 306 -45.27 -33.13 -1.08
C ARG A 306 -44.26 -32.39 -1.98
N ALA A 307 -43.00 -32.38 -1.52
CA ALA A 307 -41.81 -32.05 -2.30
C ALA A 307 -41.27 -33.29 -3.04
N GLU A 308 -41.01 -33.16 -4.34
CA GLU A 308 -40.25 -34.10 -5.16
C GLU A 308 -39.04 -33.40 -5.82
N GLN A 309 -37.89 -34.04 -5.66
CA GLN A 309 -36.78 -34.29 -6.60
C GLN A 309 -36.41 -33.21 -7.65
N VAL A 310 -35.12 -32.83 -7.70
CA VAL A 310 -34.23 -33.12 -8.86
C VAL A 310 -32.76 -33.16 -8.39
N ILE A 311 -32.13 -34.32 -8.58
CA ILE A 311 -30.68 -34.52 -8.71
C ILE A 311 -30.36 -34.44 -10.21
N SER A 312 -29.36 -33.64 -10.62
CA SER A 312 -28.69 -33.89 -11.91
C SER A 312 -27.28 -33.29 -11.98
N ASN A 313 -26.33 -34.21 -12.21
CA ASN A 313 -25.09 -34.08 -13.01
C ASN A 313 -23.91 -33.26 -12.49
N ILE A 314 -23.02 -33.96 -11.78
CA ILE A 314 -21.56 -33.75 -11.90
C ILE A 314 -21.03 -34.88 -12.78
N ASN A 315 -20.64 -34.55 -14.01
CA ASN A 315 -19.75 -35.37 -14.82
C ASN A 315 -19.01 -34.43 -15.77
N ALA A 316 -17.74 -34.15 -15.48
CA ALA A 316 -16.80 -33.54 -16.40
C ALA A 316 -15.36 -33.93 -16.01
N THR A 317 -14.89 -35.00 -16.68
CA THR A 317 -13.56 -35.15 -17.30
C THR A 317 -12.33 -34.69 -16.51
N ILE A 318 -11.65 -35.70 -15.96
CA ILE A 318 -10.20 -35.72 -15.73
C ILE A 318 -9.54 -35.91 -17.10
N GLU A 319 -8.80 -34.91 -17.58
CA GLU A 319 -7.76 -35.11 -18.59
C GLU A 319 -6.40 -34.95 -17.93
N GLU A 320 -5.62 -36.01 -18.03
CA GLU A 320 -4.19 -36.06 -17.73
C GLU A 320 -3.45 -35.26 -18.80
N ASP A 321 -2.61 -34.30 -18.39
CA ASP A 321 -1.48 -33.89 -19.23
C ASP A 321 -0.22 -33.83 -18.38
N SER A 322 0.52 -34.93 -18.47
CA SER A 322 1.84 -35.12 -17.93
C SER A 322 2.85 -34.48 -18.89
N SER A 323 3.51 -33.40 -18.49
CA SER A 323 4.68 -32.89 -19.21
C SER A 323 5.84 -32.66 -18.25
N THR A 324 6.60 -33.74 -18.07
CA THR A 324 7.92 -33.76 -17.42
C THR A 324 8.92 -33.05 -18.34
N ILE A 325 9.31 -31.82 -18.01
CA ILE A 325 10.38 -31.11 -18.71
C ILE A 325 11.73 -31.65 -18.22
N ILE A 326 12.28 -32.59 -18.99
CA ILE A 326 13.66 -33.06 -18.88
C ILE A 326 14.55 -32.07 -19.66
N TYR A 327 15.33 -31.26 -18.95
CA TYR A 327 16.36 -30.41 -19.55
C TYR A 327 17.55 -31.26 -20.02
N PRO A 328 18.00 -31.18 -21.28
CA PRO A 328 19.20 -31.88 -21.74
C PRO A 328 20.47 -31.20 -21.20
N PHE A 329 21.22 -31.95 -20.39
CA PHE A 329 22.45 -31.57 -19.68
C PHE A 329 23.70 -31.45 -20.59
N TRP A 330 23.56 -31.01 -21.85
CA TRP A 330 24.64 -31.05 -22.86
C TRP A 330 25.15 -29.68 -23.35
N LEU A 331 24.82 -28.57 -22.67
CA LEU A 331 25.31 -27.23 -23.04
C LEU A 331 26.33 -26.60 -22.05
N LEU A 332 26.91 -27.38 -21.14
CA LEU A 332 27.87 -26.89 -20.14
C LEU A 332 29.34 -27.33 -20.36
N LEU A 333 29.79 -27.52 -21.60
CA LEU A 333 31.21 -27.84 -21.89
C LEU A 333 31.77 -27.15 -23.16
N VAL A 334 31.70 -25.81 -23.24
CA VAL A 334 32.43 -25.06 -24.29
C VAL A 334 33.27 -23.86 -23.79
N PHE A 335 33.27 -23.51 -22.48
CA PHE A 335 34.06 -22.37 -21.99
C PHE A 335 35.19 -22.72 -21.01
N LEU A 336 35.81 -23.89 -21.17
CA LEU A 336 37.11 -24.19 -20.59
C LEU A 336 38.02 -24.74 -21.68
N TYR A 337 38.54 -23.85 -22.54
CA TYR A 337 39.87 -23.89 -23.18
C TYR A 337 39.97 -22.76 -24.22
N ASN A 338 40.40 -21.58 -23.76
CA ASN A 338 41.40 -20.71 -24.39
C ASN A 338 41.66 -19.50 -23.50
#